data_AF-A0A6H1LAL8-F1
#
_entry.id   AF-A0A6H1LAL8-F1
#
_cell.length_a   1.000
_cell.length_b   1.000
_cell.length_c   1.000
_cell.angle_alpha   90.00
_cell.angle_beta   90.00
_cell.angle_gamma   90.00
#
_symmetry.space_group_name_H-M   'P 1'
#
loop_
_entity.id
_entity.type
_entity.pdbx_description
1 polymer ?
#
loop_
_entity_poly.entity_id
_entity_poly.type
_entity_poly.pdbx_seq_one_letter_code
_entity_poly.pdbx_strand_id
1 'polypeptide(L)'
;MAGLTVTVCLPPGGADDIEGALAAALAPFDQNGDNPLGRGMWDSRRILGGSNGRGFAVVRGYGDDPRLVHDEPRYDGTPAPSAPGVCAGGPRALLDFSRPQAASERATAASWDLWQRLSAVHPPALPLKVFVERWRNDPDAFPGGPWDDGMVAAYRAQPLIKAYLDHPWSLGLGFPGSPFHTEHPVIGFSHSRADYIRELSWKLPPDTDVLTLDGWWRESDGSAVHASCDPESCPHDPLGPAVWPGSEAYLSQLPRATILVRVHCHC
;
A
#
# COMPACT_ATOMS: atom_id res chain seq x y z
N MET A 1 5.18 -11.08 -3.08
CA MET A 1 6.50 -10.88 -2.42
C MET A 1 6.25 -10.11 -1.15
N ALA A 2 6.83 -10.57 -0.04
CA ALA A 2 6.78 -9.82 1.21
C ALA A 2 7.60 -8.55 1.03
N GLY A 3 7.09 -7.43 1.53
CA GLY A 3 7.78 -6.16 1.51
C GLY A 3 7.18 -5.29 2.60
N LEU A 4 7.98 -4.42 3.17
CA LEU A 4 7.56 -3.54 4.25
C LEU A 4 6.96 -2.25 3.69
N THR A 5 6.21 -1.52 4.51
CA THR A 5 5.78 -0.16 4.21
C THR A 5 6.45 0.77 5.20
N VAL A 6 7.17 1.77 4.71
CA VAL A 6 7.81 2.80 5.52
C VAL A 6 7.18 4.16 5.22
N THR A 7 7.00 4.99 6.24
CA THR A 7 6.73 6.42 6.07
C THR A 7 8.04 7.19 6.17
N VAL A 8 8.44 7.81 5.06
CA VAL A 8 9.62 8.67 5.06
C VAL A 8 9.22 10.09 5.43
N CYS A 9 9.84 10.63 6.47
CA CYS A 9 9.70 12.02 6.88
C CYS A 9 10.79 12.84 6.19
N LEU A 10 10.38 13.73 5.30
CA LEU A 10 11.28 14.62 4.57
C LEU A 10 11.15 16.06 5.07
N PRO A 11 12.25 16.83 5.06
CA PRO A 11 12.20 18.25 5.39
C PRO A 11 11.31 19.02 4.39
N PRO A 12 10.77 20.19 4.78
CA PRO A 12 9.90 20.98 3.90
C PRO A 12 10.52 21.31 2.53
N GLY A 13 11.84 21.49 2.47
CA GLY A 13 12.58 21.75 1.23
C GLY A 13 12.62 20.57 0.25
N GLY A 14 12.24 19.36 0.68
CA GLY A 14 12.11 18.20 -0.21
C GLY A 14 10.87 18.24 -1.10
N ALA A 15 9.97 19.20 -0.92
CA ALA A 15 8.73 19.30 -1.70
C ALA A 15 8.97 19.56 -3.20
N ASP A 16 10.06 20.23 -3.56
CA ASP A 16 10.40 20.58 -4.94
C ASP A 16 11.00 19.40 -5.72
N ASP A 17 11.62 18.45 -5.02
CA ASP A 17 12.21 17.22 -5.58
C ASP A 17 12.03 16.05 -4.60
N ILE A 18 10.83 15.49 -4.60
CA ILE A 18 10.46 14.37 -3.72
C ILE A 18 11.32 13.15 -4.01
N GLU A 19 11.58 12.85 -5.29
CA GLU A 19 12.35 11.67 -5.70
C GLU A 19 13.80 11.75 -5.24
N GLY A 20 14.46 12.90 -5.45
CA GLY A 20 15.82 13.13 -4.97
C GLY A 20 15.91 13.11 -3.45
N ALA A 21 14.94 13.73 -2.76
CA ALA A 21 14.88 13.71 -1.30
C ALA A 21 14.66 12.30 -0.72
N LEU A 22 13.79 11.50 -1.34
CA LEU A 22 13.58 10.10 -0.96
C LEU A 22 14.83 9.26 -1.20
N ALA A 23 15.46 9.40 -2.38
CA ALA A 23 16.68 8.68 -2.71
C ALA A 23 17.79 8.97 -1.68
N ALA A 24 17.98 10.24 -1.33
CA ALA A 24 18.96 10.63 -0.32
C ALA A 24 18.64 10.07 1.08
N ALA A 25 17.37 10.11 1.49
CA ALA A 25 16.94 9.61 2.80
C ALA A 25 17.07 8.08 2.91
N LEU A 26 16.75 7.33 1.85
CA LEU A 26 16.71 5.87 1.84
C LEU A 26 18.07 5.22 1.54
N ALA A 27 18.98 5.91 0.85
CA ALA A 27 20.29 5.39 0.44
C ALA A 27 21.10 4.68 1.56
N PRO A 28 21.12 5.18 2.82
CA PRO A 28 21.83 4.50 3.91
C PRO A 28 21.29 3.11 4.25
N PHE A 29 20.08 2.77 3.80
CA PHE A 29 19.39 1.51 4.09
C PHE A 29 19.28 0.60 2.85
N ASP A 30 19.93 0.96 1.74
CA ASP A 30 19.99 0.12 0.53
C ASP A 30 20.82 -1.14 0.80
N GLN A 31 20.23 -2.31 0.60
CA GLN A 31 20.90 -3.60 0.79
C GLN A 31 21.94 -3.90 -0.31
N ASN A 32 21.79 -3.28 -1.48
CA ASN A 32 22.75 -3.37 -2.58
C ASN A 32 23.86 -2.32 -2.49
N GLY A 33 23.75 -1.39 -1.53
CA GLY A 33 24.75 -0.36 -1.28
C GLY A 33 25.93 -0.87 -0.45
N ASP A 34 26.99 -0.05 -0.37
CA ASP A 34 28.14 -0.29 0.52
C ASP A 34 27.83 0.15 1.95
N ASN A 35 26.86 -0.53 2.56
CA ASN A 35 26.37 -0.25 3.91
C ASN A 35 26.81 -1.35 4.91
N PRO A 36 26.99 -1.02 6.20
CA PRO A 36 27.28 -2.03 7.23
C PRO A 36 26.25 -3.16 7.25
N LEU A 37 26.72 -4.37 7.56
CA LEU A 37 25.86 -5.55 7.69
C LEU A 37 24.74 -5.28 8.72
N GLY A 38 23.52 -5.67 8.37
CA GLY A 38 22.34 -5.45 9.23
C GLY A 38 21.69 -4.07 9.10
N ARG A 39 22.21 -3.15 8.26
CA ARG A 39 21.54 -1.88 7.93
C ARG A 39 20.67 -1.94 6.67
N GLY A 40 20.99 -2.82 5.73
CA GLY A 40 20.22 -2.99 4.51
C GLY A 40 18.79 -3.44 4.81
N MET A 41 17.81 -2.59 4.48
CA MET A 41 16.37 -2.84 4.69
C MET A 41 15.61 -3.06 3.38
N TRP A 42 16.20 -2.73 2.22
CA TRP A 42 15.51 -2.77 0.94
C TRP A 42 16.43 -2.98 -0.26
N ASP A 43 15.99 -3.68 -1.33
CA ASP A 43 16.66 -3.78 -2.65
C ASP A 43 15.94 -2.99 -3.75
N SER A 44 14.65 -2.73 -3.56
CA SER A 44 13.84 -1.90 -4.44
C SER A 44 12.76 -1.19 -3.63
N ARG A 45 12.34 -0.02 -4.13
CA ARG A 45 11.35 0.83 -3.47
C ARG A 45 10.41 1.45 -4.49
N ARG A 46 9.19 1.76 -4.07
CA ARG A 46 8.23 2.54 -4.85
C ARG A 46 7.34 3.37 -3.94
N ILE A 47 7.01 4.61 -4.33
CA ILE A 47 5.93 5.36 -3.68
C ILE A 47 4.62 4.61 -3.89
N LEU A 48 4.01 4.17 -2.80
CA LEU A 48 2.79 3.36 -2.81
C LEU A 48 1.97 3.53 -1.53
N GLY A 49 0.70 3.87 -1.70
CA GLY A 49 -0.28 3.92 -0.62
C GLY A 49 -1.61 4.56 -1.03
N GLY A 50 -1.59 5.42 -2.03
CA GLY A 50 -2.74 6.17 -2.51
C GLY A 50 -3.85 5.28 -3.08
N SER A 51 -3.52 4.18 -3.78
CA SER A 51 -4.51 3.35 -4.48
C SER A 51 -5.01 2.15 -3.66
N ASN A 52 -4.30 1.76 -2.60
CA ASN A 52 -4.51 0.49 -1.89
C ASN A 52 -4.95 0.67 -0.42
N GLY A 53 -5.20 1.90 0.02
CA GLY A 53 -5.63 2.21 1.38
C GLY A 53 -4.53 2.23 2.44
N ARG A 54 -3.26 2.00 2.06
CA ARG A 54 -2.07 2.14 2.92
C ARG A 54 -1.60 3.59 3.07
N GLY A 55 -2.13 4.48 2.25
CA GLY A 55 -1.79 5.89 2.17
C GLY A 55 -2.40 6.74 3.28
N PHE A 56 -2.48 8.03 3.02
CA PHE A 56 -3.05 9.01 3.92
C PHE A 56 -4.40 9.49 3.43
N ALA A 57 -5.31 9.75 4.38
CA ALA A 57 -6.53 10.47 4.08
C ALA A 57 -6.19 11.95 3.83
N VAL A 58 -6.70 12.51 2.74
CA VAL A 58 -6.53 13.94 2.45
C VAL A 58 -7.59 14.75 3.23
N VAL A 59 -7.20 15.91 3.77
CA VAL A 59 -8.12 16.87 4.38
C VAL A 59 -9.16 17.32 3.34
N ARG A 60 -10.44 17.36 3.73
CA ARG A 60 -11.53 17.75 2.83
C ARG A 60 -11.27 19.12 2.21
N GLY A 61 -11.42 19.22 0.88
CA GLY A 61 -11.18 20.45 0.12
C GLY A 61 -9.77 20.55 -0.50
N TYR A 62 -8.83 19.68 -0.13
CA TYR A 62 -7.47 19.65 -0.67
C TYR A 62 -7.21 18.48 -1.62
N GLY A 63 -8.26 17.80 -2.11
CA GLY A 63 -8.12 16.59 -2.93
C GLY A 63 -7.32 16.79 -4.23
N ASP A 64 -7.32 18.01 -4.75
CA ASP A 64 -6.62 18.40 -5.99
C ASP A 64 -5.39 19.29 -5.71
N ASP A 65 -4.91 19.36 -4.45
CA ASP A 65 -3.73 20.15 -4.11
C ASP A 65 -2.48 19.53 -4.78
N PRO A 66 -1.73 20.28 -5.60
CA PRO A 66 -0.62 19.74 -6.38
C PRO A 66 0.57 19.29 -5.53
N ARG A 67 0.58 19.61 -4.23
CA ARG A 67 1.61 19.15 -3.28
C ARG A 67 1.34 17.76 -2.73
N LEU A 68 0.20 17.15 -3.07
CA LEU A 68 -0.06 15.76 -2.75
C LEU A 68 0.83 14.86 -3.60
N VAL A 69 1.38 13.85 -2.94
CA VAL A 69 2.20 12.81 -3.58
C VAL A 69 1.30 11.62 -3.88
N HIS A 70 1.36 11.11 -5.10
CA HIS A 70 0.58 9.97 -5.58
C HIS A 70 1.47 8.76 -5.85
N ASP A 71 0.86 7.59 -6.04
CA ASP A 71 1.60 6.36 -6.29
C ASP A 71 2.39 6.45 -7.60
N GLU A 72 3.57 5.84 -7.59
CA GLU A 72 4.33 5.64 -8.82
C GLU A 72 3.59 4.70 -9.79
N PRO A 73 3.75 4.88 -11.11
CA PRO A 73 3.28 3.92 -12.10
C PRO A 73 3.77 2.50 -11.80
N ARG A 74 2.96 1.50 -12.16
CA ARG A 74 3.33 0.08 -12.08
C ARG A 74 4.61 -0.20 -12.89
N TYR A 75 5.24 -1.35 -12.64
CA TYR A 75 6.47 -1.75 -13.34
C TYR A 75 6.33 -1.80 -14.87
N ASP A 76 5.11 -2.00 -15.38
CA ASP A 76 4.77 -1.96 -16.81
C ASP A 76 4.48 -0.54 -17.33
N GLY A 77 4.66 0.49 -16.51
CA GLY A 77 4.39 1.89 -16.81
C GLY A 77 2.92 2.29 -16.64
N THR A 78 2.02 1.37 -16.27
CA THR A 78 0.59 1.68 -16.10
C THR A 78 0.39 2.68 -14.96
N PRO A 79 -0.32 3.80 -15.19
CA PRO A 79 -0.63 4.76 -14.13
C PRO A 79 -1.36 4.11 -12.95
N ALA A 80 -1.02 4.52 -11.73
CA ALA A 80 -1.63 4.05 -10.49
C ALA A 80 -2.35 5.21 -9.76
N PRO A 81 -3.51 5.69 -10.25
CA PRO A 81 -4.21 6.77 -9.59
C PRO A 81 -4.62 6.40 -8.18
N SER A 82 -4.45 7.34 -7.25
CA SER A 82 -4.93 7.17 -5.88
C SER A 82 -6.45 7.03 -5.82
N ALA A 83 -6.95 6.37 -4.79
CA ALA A 83 -8.37 6.34 -4.50
C ALA A 83 -8.87 7.76 -4.17
N PRO A 84 -10.13 8.12 -4.48
CA PRO A 84 -10.66 9.46 -4.20
C PRO A 84 -10.46 9.88 -2.73
N GLY A 85 -9.80 11.03 -2.54
CA GLY A 85 -9.49 11.57 -1.21
C GLY A 85 -8.38 10.83 -0.46
N VAL A 86 -7.58 10.02 -1.13
CA VAL A 86 -6.41 9.34 -0.58
C VAL A 86 -5.17 9.77 -1.38
N CYS A 87 -4.02 9.84 -0.73
CA CYS A 87 -2.73 10.09 -1.38
C CYS A 87 -1.64 9.17 -0.79
N ALA A 88 -0.52 9.05 -1.48
CA ALA A 88 0.68 8.37 -0.97
C ALA A 88 1.47 9.25 0.00
N GLY A 89 1.30 10.58 -0.07
CA GLY A 89 2.03 11.51 0.76
C GLY A 89 1.70 12.97 0.51
N GLY A 90 2.48 13.83 1.14
CA GLY A 90 2.40 15.29 1.03
C GLY A 90 2.73 15.99 2.34
N PRO A 91 2.63 17.33 2.39
CA PRO A 91 2.77 18.07 3.64
C PRO A 91 1.80 17.58 4.72
N ARG A 92 2.29 17.37 5.95
CA ARG A 92 1.50 16.92 7.11
C ARG A 92 0.26 17.77 7.38
N ALA A 93 0.25 19.04 6.96
CA ALA A 93 -0.91 19.93 7.05
C ALA A 93 -2.09 19.52 6.14
N LEU A 94 -1.84 18.80 5.05
CA LEU A 94 -2.84 18.36 4.07
C LEU A 94 -3.41 16.97 4.37
N LEU A 95 -2.81 16.27 5.33
CA LEU A 95 -3.14 14.90 5.70
C LEU A 95 -4.01 14.88 6.97
N ASP A 96 -5.06 14.06 6.94
CA ASP A 96 -6.05 13.94 8.00
C ASP A 96 -5.70 12.81 8.97
N PHE A 97 -5.03 13.19 10.07
CA PHE A 97 -4.73 12.29 11.19
C PHE A 97 -5.88 12.20 12.22
N SER A 98 -6.98 12.93 12.05
CA SER A 98 -8.10 12.90 13.01
C SER A 98 -8.92 11.61 12.91
N ARG A 99 -8.84 10.93 11.76
CA ARG A 99 -9.49 9.64 11.48
C ARG A 99 -8.51 8.67 10.80
N PRO A 100 -7.69 7.93 11.58
CA PRO A 100 -6.65 7.05 11.05
C PRO A 100 -7.14 5.99 10.05
N GLN A 101 -8.41 5.57 10.13
CA GLN A 101 -9.00 4.58 9.23
C GLN A 101 -9.50 5.17 7.90
N ALA A 102 -9.58 6.49 7.77
CA ALA A 102 -10.28 7.14 6.66
C ALA A 102 -9.66 6.83 5.28
N ALA A 103 -8.34 6.64 5.20
CA ALA A 103 -7.67 6.24 3.96
C ALA A 103 -8.14 4.87 3.48
N SER A 104 -8.14 3.90 4.41
CA SER A 104 -8.61 2.53 4.15
C SER A 104 -10.10 2.51 3.78
N GLU A 105 -10.95 3.22 4.54
CA GLU A 105 -12.39 3.32 4.24
C GLU A 105 -12.64 3.88 2.83
N ARG A 106 -11.92 4.93 2.43
CA ARG A 106 -12.06 5.56 1.09
C ARG A 106 -11.57 4.65 -0.02
N ALA A 107 -10.47 3.93 0.18
CA ALA A 107 -9.97 2.96 -0.79
C ALA A 107 -10.92 1.76 -0.94
N THR A 108 -11.46 1.24 0.17
CA THR A 108 -12.48 0.17 0.16
C THR A 108 -13.79 0.62 -0.50
N ALA A 109 -14.20 1.86 -0.26
CA ALA A 109 -15.30 2.50 -0.98
C ALA A 109 -15.04 2.54 -2.50
N ALA A 110 -13.85 2.99 -2.93
CA ALA A 110 -13.49 3.08 -4.34
C ALA A 110 -13.45 1.71 -5.03
N SER A 111 -12.98 0.69 -4.30
CA SER A 111 -12.99 -0.72 -4.71
C SER A 111 -14.41 -1.24 -4.96
N TRP A 112 -15.35 -0.94 -4.06
CA TRP A 112 -16.77 -1.28 -4.26
C TRP A 112 -17.37 -0.56 -5.47
N ASP A 113 -17.18 0.77 -5.53
CA ASP A 113 -17.77 1.59 -6.59
C ASP A 113 -17.23 1.21 -7.97
N LEU A 114 -15.95 0.83 -8.05
CA LEU A 114 -15.36 0.28 -9.26
C LEU A 114 -16.07 -1.00 -9.70
N TRP A 115 -16.28 -1.96 -8.79
CA TRP A 115 -16.96 -3.22 -9.12
C TRP A 115 -18.38 -2.98 -9.64
N GLN A 116 -19.15 -2.09 -8.99
CA GLN A 116 -20.50 -1.76 -9.43
C GLN A 116 -20.52 -1.14 -10.84
N ARG A 117 -19.59 -0.20 -11.12
CA ARG A 117 -19.46 0.41 -12.45
C ARG A 117 -19.09 -0.62 -13.53
N LEU A 118 -18.12 -1.49 -13.26
CA LEU A 118 -17.67 -2.49 -14.22
C LEU A 118 -18.74 -3.57 -14.45
N SER A 119 -19.44 -3.99 -13.39
CA SER A 119 -20.53 -4.98 -13.49
C SER A 119 -21.69 -4.48 -14.35
N ALA A 120 -21.88 -3.16 -14.45
CA ALA A 120 -22.91 -2.57 -15.31
C ALA A 120 -22.56 -2.63 -16.82
N VAL A 121 -21.29 -2.82 -17.19
CA VAL A 121 -20.82 -2.74 -18.58
C VAL A 121 -20.18 -4.03 -19.11
N HIS A 122 -19.91 -5.00 -18.24
CA HIS A 122 -19.38 -6.32 -18.61
C HIS A 122 -20.38 -7.44 -18.31
N PRO A 123 -20.29 -8.59 -19.02
CA PRO A 123 -21.06 -9.78 -18.67
C PRO A 123 -20.81 -10.20 -17.21
N PRO A 124 -21.83 -10.74 -16.50
CA PRO A 124 -21.65 -11.26 -15.14
C PRO A 124 -20.53 -12.29 -15.07
N ALA A 125 -19.64 -12.15 -14.09
CA ALA A 125 -18.60 -13.13 -13.84
C ALA A 125 -19.16 -14.35 -13.11
N LEU A 126 -18.70 -15.53 -13.49
CA LEU A 126 -18.87 -16.76 -12.73
C LEU A 126 -17.93 -16.75 -11.52
N PRO A 127 -18.41 -17.18 -10.34
CA PRO A 127 -17.59 -17.21 -9.13
C PRO A 127 -16.49 -18.27 -9.21
N LEU A 128 -15.40 -18.08 -8.47
CA LEU A 128 -14.21 -18.94 -8.50
C LEU A 128 -14.57 -20.41 -8.20
N LYS A 129 -15.56 -20.65 -7.34
CA LYS A 129 -16.05 -21.99 -6.98
C LYS A 129 -16.46 -22.83 -8.20
N VAL A 130 -17.04 -22.21 -9.24
CA VAL A 130 -17.45 -22.91 -10.47
C VAL A 130 -16.24 -23.48 -11.21
N PHE A 131 -15.13 -22.73 -11.26
CA PHE A 131 -13.89 -23.18 -11.87
C PHE A 131 -13.24 -24.30 -11.04
N VAL A 132 -13.24 -24.17 -9.72
CA VAL A 132 -12.74 -25.20 -8.78
C VAL A 132 -13.54 -26.51 -8.92
N GLU A 133 -14.87 -26.44 -8.97
CA GLU A 133 -15.73 -27.62 -9.15
C GLU A 133 -15.50 -28.28 -10.52
N ARG A 134 -15.33 -27.48 -11.58
CA ARG A 134 -15.01 -28.01 -12.92
C ARG A 134 -13.67 -28.74 -12.94
N TRP A 135 -12.62 -28.15 -12.37
CA TRP A 135 -11.29 -28.77 -12.31
C TRP A 135 -11.30 -30.08 -11.49
N ARG A 136 -12.04 -30.13 -10.38
CA ARG A 136 -12.17 -31.34 -9.56
C ARG A 136 -12.84 -32.49 -10.30
N ASN A 137 -13.82 -32.19 -11.16
CA ASN A 137 -14.56 -33.19 -11.92
C ASN A 137 -13.86 -33.59 -13.22
N ASP A 138 -13.07 -32.69 -13.80
CA ASP A 138 -12.31 -32.89 -15.03
C ASP A 138 -10.97 -32.11 -14.93
N PRO A 139 -9.90 -32.74 -14.42
CA PRO A 139 -8.60 -32.10 -14.29
C PRO A 139 -8.00 -31.64 -15.62
N ASP A 140 -8.38 -32.27 -16.73
CA ASP A 140 -7.90 -31.95 -18.07
C ASP A 140 -8.64 -30.74 -18.69
N ALA A 141 -9.75 -30.27 -18.06
CA ALA A 141 -10.49 -29.09 -18.49
C ALA A 141 -9.67 -27.80 -18.46
N PHE A 142 -8.56 -27.77 -17.70
CA PHE A 142 -7.66 -26.65 -17.59
C PHE A 142 -6.21 -27.10 -17.81
N PRO A 143 -5.71 -27.05 -19.05
CA PRO A 143 -4.29 -27.23 -19.32
C PRO A 143 -3.47 -26.30 -18.41
N GLY A 144 -2.52 -26.85 -17.64
CA GLY A 144 -1.77 -26.09 -16.62
C GLY A 144 -2.20 -26.36 -15.16
N GLY A 145 -3.29 -27.12 -14.94
CA GLY A 145 -3.73 -27.57 -13.61
C GLY A 145 -4.47 -26.50 -12.78
N PRO A 146 -4.60 -26.68 -11.45
CA PRO A 146 -5.33 -25.74 -10.59
C PRO A 146 -4.58 -24.42 -10.35
N TRP A 147 -3.36 -24.32 -10.84
CA TRP A 147 -2.43 -23.23 -10.58
C TRP A 147 -2.71 -22.00 -11.46
N ASP A 148 -1.86 -21.00 -11.30
CA ASP A 148 -1.95 -19.69 -11.95
C ASP A 148 -2.10 -19.78 -13.47
N ASP A 149 -1.50 -20.77 -14.13
CA ASP A 149 -1.51 -20.93 -15.58
C ASP A 149 -2.76 -21.64 -16.16
N GLY A 150 -3.53 -22.33 -15.32
CA GLY A 150 -4.67 -23.14 -15.76
C GLY A 150 -6.01 -22.58 -15.30
N MET A 151 -6.61 -23.22 -14.28
CA MET A 151 -7.94 -22.88 -13.77
C MET A 151 -8.03 -21.41 -13.31
N VAL A 152 -7.00 -20.92 -12.60
CA VAL A 152 -6.95 -19.55 -12.13
C VAL A 152 -6.82 -18.56 -13.29
N ALA A 153 -6.00 -18.85 -14.30
CA ALA A 153 -5.92 -18.03 -15.52
C ALA A 153 -7.28 -17.92 -16.21
N ALA A 154 -8.01 -19.02 -16.35
CA ALA A 154 -9.34 -19.02 -16.96
C ALA A 154 -10.35 -18.17 -16.17
N TYR A 155 -10.30 -18.24 -14.83
CA TYR A 155 -11.12 -17.39 -13.97
C TYR A 155 -10.76 -15.90 -14.11
N ARG A 156 -9.46 -15.57 -14.11
CA ARG A 156 -8.95 -14.20 -14.27
C ARG A 156 -9.24 -13.63 -15.67
N ALA A 157 -9.35 -14.48 -16.69
CA ALA A 157 -9.62 -14.09 -18.07
C ALA A 157 -11.06 -13.64 -18.32
N GLN A 158 -11.98 -13.83 -17.37
CA GLN A 158 -13.35 -13.32 -17.49
C GLN A 158 -13.32 -11.78 -17.64
N PRO A 159 -14.08 -11.17 -18.59
CA PRO A 159 -13.95 -9.74 -18.89
C PRO A 159 -14.10 -8.82 -17.68
N LEU A 160 -15.11 -9.06 -16.85
CA LEU A 160 -15.35 -8.29 -15.63
C LEU A 160 -14.23 -8.46 -14.60
N ILE A 161 -13.76 -9.71 -14.38
CA ILE A 161 -12.68 -10.01 -13.44
C ILE A 161 -11.38 -9.35 -13.88
N LYS A 162 -11.03 -9.50 -15.16
CA LYS A 162 -9.84 -8.88 -15.76
C LYS A 162 -9.88 -7.36 -15.60
N ALA A 163 -10.98 -6.72 -16.04
CA ALA A 163 -11.14 -5.27 -15.95
C ALA A 163 -11.03 -4.76 -14.50
N TYR A 164 -11.56 -5.52 -13.54
CA TYR A 164 -11.47 -5.18 -12.14
C TYR A 164 -10.04 -5.32 -11.59
N LEU A 165 -9.41 -6.48 -11.76
CA LEU A 165 -8.07 -6.77 -11.22
C LEU A 165 -6.98 -5.88 -11.84
N ASP A 166 -7.11 -5.54 -13.13
CA ASP A 166 -6.17 -4.65 -13.81
C ASP A 166 -6.25 -3.21 -13.25
N HIS A 167 -7.36 -2.82 -12.61
CA HIS A 167 -7.51 -1.48 -12.05
C HIS A 167 -6.77 -1.31 -10.70
N PRO A 168 -6.08 -0.17 -10.46
CA PRO A 168 -5.37 0.11 -9.21
C PRO A 168 -6.21 0.17 -7.93
N TRP A 169 -7.54 0.16 -8.04
CA TRP A 169 -8.48 0.22 -6.90
C TRP A 169 -9.07 -1.14 -6.56
N SER A 170 -8.58 -2.22 -7.19
CA SER A 170 -8.89 -3.59 -6.78
C SER A 170 -8.26 -3.97 -5.44
N LEU A 171 -7.44 -3.09 -4.85
CA LEU A 171 -6.75 -3.25 -3.57
C LEU A 171 -5.79 -4.46 -3.51
N GLY A 172 -5.62 -5.20 -4.60
CA GLY A 172 -4.86 -6.45 -4.62
C GLY A 172 -5.41 -7.53 -3.67
N LEU A 173 -6.66 -7.41 -3.21
CA LEU A 173 -7.25 -8.31 -2.18
C LEU A 173 -7.75 -9.65 -2.75
N GLY A 174 -7.54 -9.88 -4.04
CA GLY A 174 -8.01 -11.06 -4.73
C GLY A 174 -7.07 -11.41 -5.87
N PHE A 175 -5.79 -11.63 -5.55
CA PHE A 175 -4.97 -12.49 -6.37
C PHE A 175 -5.27 -13.93 -5.95
N PRO A 176 -6.20 -14.66 -6.61
CA PRO A 176 -6.26 -16.11 -6.43
C PRO A 176 -4.96 -16.63 -7.01
N GLY A 177 -3.94 -16.83 -6.20
CA GLY A 177 -2.59 -17.20 -6.63
C GLY A 177 -2.06 -18.25 -5.67
N SER A 178 -1.32 -19.23 -6.17
CA SER A 178 -0.83 -20.32 -5.32
C SER A 178 -0.10 -19.80 -4.06
N PRO A 179 -0.40 -20.34 -2.85
CA PRO A 179 -1.33 -21.42 -2.52
C PRO A 179 -2.76 -20.95 -2.15
N PHE A 180 -3.04 -19.65 -2.23
CA PHE A 180 -4.28 -19.03 -1.75
C PHE A 180 -5.25 -18.72 -2.90
N HIS A 181 -6.27 -19.56 -3.05
CA HIS A 181 -7.32 -19.40 -4.05
C HIS A 181 -8.55 -18.71 -3.46
N THR A 182 -8.37 -17.53 -2.86
CA THR A 182 -9.48 -16.79 -2.27
C THR A 182 -10.13 -15.91 -3.33
N GLU A 183 -11.44 -16.05 -3.50
CA GLU A 183 -12.22 -15.15 -4.36
C GLU A 183 -12.13 -13.72 -3.85
N HIS A 184 -12.06 -12.75 -4.76
CA HIS A 184 -12.07 -11.35 -4.35
C HIS A 184 -13.38 -11.06 -3.58
N PRO A 185 -13.31 -10.47 -2.37
CA PRO A 185 -14.48 -10.36 -1.49
C PRO A 185 -15.65 -9.64 -2.15
N VAL A 186 -15.39 -8.62 -2.98
CA VAL A 186 -16.44 -7.85 -3.68
C VAL A 186 -17.38 -8.70 -4.55
N ILE A 187 -16.94 -9.86 -5.04
CA ILE A 187 -17.70 -10.69 -5.98
C ILE A 187 -18.82 -11.43 -5.27
N GLY A 188 -18.51 -12.00 -4.10
CA GLY A 188 -19.46 -12.73 -3.27
C GLY A 188 -20.17 -11.87 -2.22
N PHE A 189 -19.87 -10.56 -2.16
CA PHE A 189 -20.42 -9.70 -1.12
C PHE A 189 -21.89 -9.35 -1.39
N SER A 190 -22.79 -9.78 -0.51
CA SER A 190 -24.24 -9.67 -0.69
C SER A 190 -24.89 -8.52 0.09
N HIS A 191 -24.13 -7.83 0.94
CA HIS A 191 -24.63 -6.76 1.80
C HIS A 191 -24.43 -5.36 1.18
N SER A 192 -24.74 -4.31 1.95
CA SER A 192 -24.66 -2.94 1.46
C SER A 192 -23.22 -2.47 1.27
N ARG A 193 -23.04 -1.38 0.51
CA ARG A 193 -21.75 -0.66 0.43
C ARG A 193 -21.20 -0.28 1.81
N ALA A 194 -22.07 0.10 2.74
CA ALA A 194 -21.67 0.46 4.09
C ALA A 194 -21.14 -0.76 4.88
N ASP A 195 -21.78 -1.92 4.72
CA ASP A 195 -21.31 -3.18 5.29
C ASP A 195 -19.97 -3.60 4.69
N TYR A 196 -19.80 -3.46 3.37
CA TYR A 196 -18.53 -3.75 2.69
C TYR A 196 -17.38 -2.90 3.22
N ILE A 197 -17.59 -1.58 3.32
CA ILE A 197 -16.59 -0.67 3.88
C ILE A 197 -16.29 -1.05 5.32
N ARG A 198 -17.32 -1.27 6.14
CA ARG A 198 -17.15 -1.68 7.53
C ARG A 198 -16.35 -2.98 7.63
N GLU A 199 -16.59 -3.97 6.79
CA GLU A 199 -15.97 -5.29 6.95
C GLU A 199 -14.56 -5.37 6.35
N LEU A 200 -14.31 -4.67 5.25
CA LEU A 200 -13.06 -4.79 4.49
C LEU A 200 -12.10 -3.62 4.72
N SER A 201 -12.51 -2.53 5.36
CA SER A 201 -11.55 -1.51 5.82
C SER A 201 -10.74 -2.04 6.99
N TRP A 202 -9.48 -1.61 7.08
CA TRP A 202 -8.66 -1.90 8.24
C TRP A 202 -9.22 -1.23 9.50
N LYS A 203 -9.18 -1.98 10.60
CA LYS A 203 -9.68 -1.53 11.90
C LYS A 203 -8.68 -0.64 12.62
N LEU A 204 -7.40 -0.93 12.38
CA LEU A 204 -6.29 -0.15 12.87
C LEU A 204 -5.61 0.51 11.67
N PRO A 205 -5.00 1.69 11.84
CA PRO A 205 -4.15 2.24 10.80
C PRO A 205 -3.03 1.26 10.43
N PRO A 206 -2.47 1.36 9.23
CA PRO A 206 -1.35 0.52 8.84
C PRO A 206 -0.19 0.71 9.82
N ASP A 207 0.24 -0.39 10.40
CA ASP A 207 1.46 -0.43 11.18
C ASP A 207 2.63 -0.40 10.19
N THR A 208 3.34 0.72 10.15
CA THR A 208 4.39 0.98 9.17
C THR A 208 5.64 1.44 9.86
N ASP A 209 6.79 1.13 9.31
CA ASP A 209 8.02 1.73 9.77
C ASP A 209 8.00 3.24 9.53
N VAL A 210 8.86 3.96 10.24
CA VAL A 210 9.05 5.41 10.06
C VAL A 210 10.52 5.69 9.89
N LEU A 211 10.88 6.33 8.77
CA LEU A 211 12.18 6.97 8.61
C LEU A 211 12.05 8.44 9.05
N THR A 212 12.62 8.77 10.20
CA THR A 212 12.49 10.08 10.84
C THR A 212 13.40 11.13 10.18
N LEU A 213 13.13 12.42 10.45
CA LEU A 213 13.91 13.54 9.92
C LEU A 213 15.39 13.52 10.34
N ASP A 214 15.69 12.95 11.49
CA ASP A 214 17.04 12.81 12.05
C ASP A 214 17.73 11.49 11.66
N GLY A 215 17.14 10.74 10.73
CA GLY A 215 17.78 9.59 10.08
C GLY A 215 17.63 8.26 10.83
N TRP A 216 16.63 8.13 11.71
CA TRP A 216 16.30 6.84 12.32
C TRP A 216 15.26 6.12 11.50
N TRP A 217 15.56 4.89 11.09
CA TRP A 217 14.56 3.93 10.69
C TRP A 217 14.01 3.27 11.95
N ARG A 218 12.73 3.47 12.23
CA ARG A 218 12.03 2.89 13.38
C ARG A 218 11.01 1.88 12.91
N GLU A 219 11.14 0.65 13.39
CA GLU A 219 10.19 -0.41 13.11
C GLU A 219 9.05 -0.41 14.12
N SER A 220 7.96 -1.10 13.80
CA SER A 220 6.78 -1.12 14.66
C SER A 220 6.97 -1.85 15.98
N ASP A 221 7.93 -2.78 16.05
CA ASP A 221 8.31 -3.47 17.28
C ASP A 221 9.13 -2.59 18.25
N GLY A 222 9.46 -1.38 17.83
CA GLY A 222 10.24 -0.40 18.60
C GLY A 222 11.74 -0.48 18.36
N SER A 223 12.23 -1.41 17.54
CA SER A 223 13.62 -1.42 17.08
C SER A 223 13.92 -0.18 16.23
N ALA A 224 15.18 0.24 16.22
CA ALA A 224 15.59 1.41 15.48
C ALA A 224 17.05 1.31 15.01
N VAL A 225 17.30 1.74 13.78
CA VAL A 225 18.64 1.78 13.16
C VAL A 225 18.90 3.19 12.65
N HIS A 226 20.07 3.75 12.97
CA HIS A 226 20.45 5.10 12.53
C HIS A 226 21.25 5.09 11.23
N ALA A 227 20.91 6.01 10.32
CA ALA A 227 21.52 6.12 8.99
C ALA A 227 23.03 6.35 9.00
N SER A 228 23.55 7.06 10.01
CA SER A 228 24.97 7.48 10.06
C SER A 228 25.82 6.66 11.01
N CYS A 229 25.23 5.79 11.84
CA CYS A 229 25.95 5.06 12.87
C CYS A 229 26.03 3.57 12.54
N ASP A 230 27.13 2.95 12.92
CA ASP A 230 27.20 1.49 12.93
C ASP A 230 26.10 0.92 13.85
N PRO A 231 25.31 -0.08 13.40
CA PRO A 231 24.15 -0.55 14.15
C PRO A 231 24.47 -1.10 15.54
N GLU A 232 25.65 -1.69 15.74
CA GLU A 232 26.02 -2.31 17.02
C GLU A 232 26.62 -1.31 18.02
N SER A 233 27.03 -0.13 17.54
CA SER A 233 27.80 0.83 18.34
C SER A 233 27.27 2.26 18.28
N CYS A 234 26.01 2.45 17.88
CA CYS A 234 25.38 3.76 17.81
C CYS A 234 25.38 4.45 19.19
N PRO A 235 26.08 5.58 19.37
CA PRO A 235 26.13 6.29 20.65
C PRO A 235 24.96 7.26 20.83
N HIS A 236 24.13 7.43 19.80
CA HIS A 236 23.01 8.35 19.81
C HIS A 236 21.75 7.62 20.26
N ASP A 237 20.98 8.28 21.12
CA ASP A 237 19.63 7.83 21.43
C ASP A 237 18.65 8.33 20.35
N PRO A 238 17.69 7.49 19.92
CA PRO A 238 16.65 7.91 18.99
C PRO A 238 15.86 9.12 19.53
N LEU A 239 15.91 10.27 18.85
CA LEU A 239 15.10 11.42 19.26
C LEU A 239 13.61 11.08 19.11
N GLY A 240 12.83 11.37 20.14
CA GLY A 240 11.41 11.07 20.17
C GLY A 240 10.92 10.64 21.55
N PRO A 241 9.68 10.15 21.64
CA PRO A 241 9.13 9.65 22.89
C PRO A 241 9.93 8.45 23.39
N ALA A 242 10.10 8.35 24.72
CA ALA A 242 10.82 7.26 25.37
C ALA A 242 10.22 5.86 25.10
N VAL A 243 8.94 5.82 24.73
CA VAL A 243 8.23 4.62 24.28
C VAL A 243 7.63 4.92 22.91
N TRP A 244 7.81 4.01 21.96
CA TRP A 244 7.25 4.15 20.61
C TRP A 244 5.72 4.22 20.67
N PRO A 245 5.09 5.33 20.26
CA PRO A 245 3.64 5.53 20.38
C PRO A 245 2.87 4.90 19.21
N GLY A 246 3.58 4.24 18.30
CA GLY A 246 3.08 3.86 16.99
C GLY A 246 3.21 4.99 15.96
N SER A 247 3.25 4.58 14.70
CA SER A 247 3.67 5.41 13.57
C SER A 247 2.73 6.58 13.33
N GLU A 248 1.41 6.35 13.22
CA GLU A 248 0.44 7.43 13.02
C GLU A 248 0.46 8.48 14.13
N ALA A 249 0.60 8.04 15.39
CA ALA A 249 0.62 8.93 16.53
C ALA A 249 1.85 9.85 16.49
N TYR A 250 3.03 9.30 16.18
CA TYR A 250 4.24 10.08 15.95
C TYR A 250 4.07 11.07 14.79
N LEU A 251 3.62 10.58 13.63
CA LEU A 251 3.47 11.39 12.41
C LEU A 251 2.52 12.58 12.62
N SER A 252 1.45 12.38 13.41
CA SER A 252 0.48 13.43 13.72
C SER A 252 1.07 14.62 14.49
N GLN A 253 2.18 14.43 15.21
CA GLN A 253 2.81 15.46 16.05
C GLN A 253 3.92 16.22 15.32
N LEU A 254 4.29 15.80 14.12
CA LEU A 254 5.34 16.45 13.33
C LEU A 254 4.95 17.89 12.95
N PRO A 255 5.94 18.76 12.65
CA PRO A 255 5.68 20.06 12.10
C PRO A 255 4.75 20.00 10.88
N ARG A 256 3.86 20.98 10.76
CA ARG A 256 2.85 21.03 9.70
C ARG A 256 3.43 20.99 8.27
N ALA A 257 4.65 21.48 8.10
CA ALA A 257 5.34 21.55 6.82
C ALA A 257 6.19 20.31 6.51
N THR A 258 6.34 19.37 7.45
CA THR A 258 7.04 18.10 7.19
C THR A 258 6.33 17.35 6.08
N ILE A 259 7.09 16.87 5.10
CA ILE A 259 6.56 16.09 4.00
C ILE A 259 6.60 14.61 4.41
N LEU A 260 5.46 13.93 4.30
CA LEU A 260 5.35 12.51 4.61
C LEU A 260 5.10 11.73 3.33
N VAL A 261 5.80 10.63 3.10
CA VAL A 261 5.61 9.79 1.92
C VAL A 261 5.59 8.33 2.30
N ARG A 262 4.56 7.59 1.84
CA ARG A 262 4.50 6.13 1.94
C ARG A 262 5.32 5.51 0.83
N VAL A 263 6.28 4.70 1.24
CA VAL A 263 7.12 3.93 0.35
C VAL A 263 6.95 2.46 0.68
N HIS A 264 6.70 1.66 -0.34
CA HIS A 264 6.78 0.21 -0.24
C HIS A 264 8.19 -0.21 -0.62
N CYS A 265 8.85 -0.92 0.29
CA CYS A 265 10.17 -1.47 0.08
C CYS A 265 10.08 -3.00 -0.06
N HIS A 266 10.81 -3.55 -1.01
CA HIS A 266 11.08 -4.98 -1.13
C HIS A 266 12.44 -5.28 -0.50
N CYS A 267 12.58 -6.47 0.09
CA CYS A 267 13.81 -6.97 0.70
C CYS A 267 14.18 -8.32 0.08
#